data_AF-A0A348WLZ6-F1
#
_entry.id   AF-A0A348WLZ6-F1
#
_cell.length_a   1.000
_cell.length_b   1.000
_cell.length_c   1.000
_cell.angle_alpha   90.00
_cell.angle_beta   90.00
_cell.angle_gamma   90.00
#
_symmetry.space_group_name_H-M   'P 1'
#
loop_
_entity.id
_entity.type
_entity.pdbx_description
1 polymer ?
#
loop_
_entity_poly.entity_id
_entity_poly.type
_entity_poly.pdbx_seq_one_letter_code
_entity_poly.pdbx_strand_id
1 'polypeptide(L)'
;MKTRIYIDGYNLYYGCLKRTPYKWLDLNTLFTRHILPSSSPIIDSYDDVSIKYFTADIVGKASRSADSLTDQQTYHRALQFSASDGQFEIVKGYYSVNQTRAFKVNEVNPKTPPYQCEYVDIWKLEEKQTDVNIAVESLFDVMTDESLEQVVFVTNDTDLARALEKIRALNRVKIGLVIPTTDSVRMPNEKLDALADWTRRNITLDELKASQLPRSVGGGRKPAVKPTTWYGAPQIIEQIFECLLPVLNNRTKCWRWLETSPPAFDDLPELSGLPITLLDDDATADLVLLYAKRFSDISKKKNQ
;
A
#
# COMPACT_ATOMS: atom_id res chain seq x y z
N MET A 1 -15.54 -0.78 -19.74
CA MET A 1 -16.06 -1.60 -18.62
C MET A 1 -16.10 -0.79 -17.34
N LYS A 2 -17.30 -0.41 -16.89
CA LYS A 2 -17.51 0.20 -15.58
C LYS A 2 -17.19 -0.80 -14.47
N THR A 3 -16.14 -0.52 -13.72
CA THR A 3 -15.53 -1.46 -12.77
C THR A 3 -15.49 -0.85 -11.37
N ARG A 4 -15.90 -1.64 -10.37
CA ARG A 4 -15.75 -1.29 -8.95
C ARG A 4 -14.78 -2.24 -8.26
N ILE A 5 -13.78 -1.69 -7.59
CA ILE A 5 -12.70 -2.44 -6.94
C ILE A 5 -12.88 -2.33 -5.43
N TYR A 6 -13.02 -3.48 -4.77
CA TYR A 6 -13.11 -3.62 -3.32
C TYR A 6 -11.76 -4.07 -2.78
N ILE A 7 -11.08 -3.17 -2.08
CA ILE A 7 -9.73 -3.41 -1.57
C ILE A 7 -9.77 -3.67 -0.08
N ASP A 8 -9.40 -4.88 0.32
CA ASP A 8 -9.07 -5.18 1.70
C ASP A 8 -7.69 -4.60 2.02
N GLY A 9 -7.67 -3.45 2.70
CA GLY A 9 -6.47 -2.68 3.00
C GLY A 9 -5.48 -3.44 3.88
N TYR A 10 -5.94 -4.32 4.77
CA TYR A 10 -5.04 -5.10 5.62
C TYR A 10 -4.50 -6.33 4.92
N ASN A 11 -5.31 -7.03 4.11
CA ASN A 11 -4.82 -8.10 3.26
C ASN A 11 -3.76 -7.57 2.28
N LEU A 12 -4.02 -6.42 1.66
CA LEU A 12 -3.06 -5.70 0.81
C LEU A 12 -1.79 -5.30 1.58
N TYR A 13 -1.94 -4.65 2.74
CA TYR A 13 -0.80 -4.19 3.52
C TYR A 13 0.11 -5.34 3.96
N TYR A 14 -0.45 -6.40 4.55
CA TYR A 14 0.34 -7.53 5.03
C TYR A 14 0.83 -8.44 3.91
N GLY A 15 0.15 -8.46 2.77
CA GLY A 15 0.51 -9.27 1.62
C GLY A 15 1.57 -8.64 0.72
N CYS A 16 1.53 -7.32 0.53
CA CYS A 16 2.37 -6.63 -0.46
C CYS A 16 3.23 -5.49 0.09
N LEU A 17 2.80 -4.79 1.15
CA LEU A 17 3.34 -3.46 1.49
C LEU A 17 4.20 -3.42 2.76
N LYS A 18 3.90 -4.25 3.77
CA LYS A 18 4.49 -4.12 5.11
C LYS A 18 6.02 -4.16 5.11
N ARG A 19 6.61 -5.01 4.26
CA ARG A 19 8.05 -5.28 4.16
C ARG A 19 8.69 -4.66 2.92
N THR A 20 8.02 -3.69 2.30
CA THR A 20 8.52 -3.00 1.11
C THR A 20 8.51 -1.48 1.36
N PRO A 21 9.27 -0.71 0.58
CA PRO A 21 9.22 0.75 0.61
C PRO A 21 8.04 1.33 -0.20
N TYR A 22 7.17 0.47 -0.73
CA TYR A 22 6.12 0.84 -1.68
C TYR A 22 4.76 1.13 -1.03
N LYS A 23 4.76 1.57 0.23
CA LYS A 23 3.54 1.86 1.00
C LYS A 23 2.81 3.12 0.49
N TRP A 24 3.51 4.02 -0.19
CA TRP A 24 2.95 5.26 -0.75
C TRP A 24 2.31 5.00 -2.13
N LEU A 25 1.44 3.99 -2.16
CA LEU A 25 0.91 3.38 -3.37
C LEU A 25 -0.25 4.18 -3.95
N ASP A 26 -0.17 4.48 -5.24
CA ASP A 26 -1.28 4.95 -6.07
C ASP A 26 -2.12 3.75 -6.52
N LEU A 27 -3.24 3.54 -5.83
CA LEU A 27 -4.15 2.44 -6.12
C LEU A 27 -4.76 2.57 -7.52
N ASN A 28 -5.08 3.79 -7.96
CA ASN A 28 -5.70 3.98 -9.27
C ASN A 28 -4.73 3.60 -10.39
N THR A 29 -3.49 4.10 -10.31
CA THR A 29 -2.42 3.75 -11.26
C THR A 29 -2.16 2.25 -11.25
N LEU A 30 -2.07 1.61 -10.07
CA LEU A 30 -1.84 0.17 -9.97
C LEU A 30 -2.91 -0.62 -10.73
N PHE A 31 -4.19 -0.34 -10.48
CA PHE A 31 -5.26 -1.11 -11.10
C PHE A 31 -5.45 -0.80 -12.59
N THR A 32 -5.46 0.48 -12.96
CA THR A 32 -5.77 0.89 -14.34
C THR A 32 -4.62 0.64 -15.32
N ARG A 33 -3.35 0.71 -14.86
CA ARG A 33 -2.17 0.54 -15.75
C ARG A 33 -1.57 -0.86 -15.72
N HIS A 34 -1.73 -1.59 -14.63
CA HIS A 34 -1.02 -2.86 -14.44
C HIS A 34 -1.97 -4.04 -14.26
N ILE A 35 -2.88 -3.99 -13.28
CA ILE A 35 -3.68 -5.16 -12.92
C ILE A 35 -4.78 -5.44 -13.95
N LEU A 36 -5.72 -4.52 -14.15
CA LEU A 36 -6.87 -4.75 -15.05
C LEU A 36 -6.46 -5.08 -16.50
N PRO A 37 -5.51 -4.35 -17.13
CA PRO A 37 -5.10 -4.65 -18.51
C PRO A 37 -4.48 -6.03 -18.71
N SER A 38 -3.95 -6.65 -17.65
CA SER A 38 -3.32 -7.96 -17.70
C SER A 38 -4.22 -9.10 -17.20
N SER A 39 -5.42 -8.76 -16.74
CA SER A 39 -6.41 -9.73 -16.23
C SER A 39 -7.32 -10.32 -17.30
N SER A 40 -7.46 -9.65 -18.46
CA SER A 40 -8.32 -10.09 -19.57
C SER A 40 -7.53 -10.12 -20.88
N PRO A 41 -7.71 -11.14 -21.75
CA PRO A 41 -7.13 -11.15 -23.09
C PRO A 41 -7.80 -10.15 -24.04
N ILE A 42 -8.95 -9.58 -23.64
CA ILE A 42 -9.70 -8.57 -24.39
C ILE A 42 -9.23 -7.19 -23.90
N ILE A 43 -8.83 -6.33 -24.83
CA ILE A 43 -8.49 -4.93 -24.54
C ILE A 43 -9.79 -4.17 -24.28
N ASP A 44 -10.26 -4.26 -23.05
CA ASP A 44 -11.36 -3.43 -22.57
C ASP A 44 -10.82 -2.05 -22.15
N SER A 45 -11.55 -0.99 -22.48
CA SER A 45 -11.30 0.32 -21.87
C SER A 45 -11.78 0.28 -20.41
N TYR A 46 -10.93 0.73 -19.49
CA TYR A 46 -11.22 0.88 -18.07
C TYR A 46 -11.36 2.36 -17.71
N ASP A 47 -12.16 3.09 -18.51
CA ASP A 47 -12.33 4.55 -18.37
C ASP A 47 -13.21 4.95 -17.17
N ASP A 48 -13.96 4.01 -16.58
CA ASP A 48 -14.81 4.21 -15.40
C ASP A 48 -14.45 3.18 -14.31
N VAL A 49 -13.44 3.52 -13.51
CA VAL A 49 -12.99 2.73 -12.37
C VAL A 49 -13.27 3.49 -11.08
N SER A 50 -13.95 2.82 -10.15
CA SER A 50 -14.15 3.30 -8.78
C SER A 50 -13.55 2.33 -7.78
N ILE A 51 -12.98 2.84 -6.69
CA ILE A 51 -12.31 2.06 -5.66
C ILE A 51 -12.98 2.32 -4.31
N LYS A 52 -13.38 1.25 -3.62
CA LYS A 52 -13.74 1.26 -2.21
C LYS A 52 -12.61 0.59 -1.42
N TYR A 53 -11.93 1.37 -0.59
CA TYR A 53 -10.81 0.93 0.24
C TYR A 53 -11.27 0.68 1.66
N PHE A 54 -11.24 -0.57 2.09
CA PHE A 54 -11.71 -1.01 3.39
C PHE A 54 -10.53 -1.14 4.34
N THR A 55 -10.62 -0.50 5.51
CA THR A 55 -9.53 -0.49 6.49
C THR A 55 -10.05 -0.13 7.86
N ALA A 56 -9.17 -0.13 8.86
CA ALA A 56 -9.44 0.38 10.20
C ALA A 56 -8.27 1.26 10.65
N ASP A 57 -8.56 2.29 11.43
CA ASP A 57 -7.52 3.19 11.93
C ASP A 57 -6.63 2.46 12.94
N ILE A 58 -5.30 2.65 12.82
CA ILE A 58 -4.32 2.06 13.72
C ILE A 58 -4.56 2.57 15.15
N VAL A 59 -4.70 1.65 16.10
CA VAL A 59 -4.83 2.02 17.51
C VAL A 59 -3.46 2.38 18.07
N GLY A 60 -3.28 3.65 18.49
CA GLY A 60 -1.99 4.13 19.01
C GLY A 60 -1.44 3.31 20.18
N LYS A 61 -2.30 2.82 21.08
CA LYS A 61 -1.91 1.94 22.22
C LYS A 61 -1.31 0.60 21.80
N ALA A 62 -1.58 0.18 20.56
CA ALA A 62 -1.14 -1.07 19.96
C ALA A 62 0.02 -0.87 18.96
N SER A 63 0.32 0.38 18.62
CA SER A 63 1.31 0.70 17.59
C SER A 63 2.73 0.53 18.12
N ARG A 64 3.62 -0.01 17.27
CA ARG A 64 5.06 -0.10 17.55
C ARG A 64 5.80 1.21 17.33
N SER A 65 5.25 2.12 16.51
CA SER A 65 5.80 3.47 16.32
C SER A 65 4.77 4.53 16.66
N ALA A 66 5.23 5.64 17.24
CA ALA A 66 4.37 6.78 17.57
C ALA A 66 3.69 7.37 16.31
N ASP A 67 4.37 7.30 15.16
CA ASP A 67 3.94 7.96 13.93
C ASP A 67 3.02 7.10 13.05
N SER A 68 2.84 5.80 13.33
CA SER A 68 2.09 4.90 12.42
C SER A 68 0.67 5.38 12.11
N LEU A 69 -0.04 5.93 13.11
CA LEU A 69 -1.38 6.47 12.90
C LEU A 69 -1.34 7.73 12.02
N THR A 70 -0.40 8.63 12.27
CA THR A 70 -0.21 9.85 11.48
C THR A 70 0.16 9.53 10.03
N ASP A 71 1.04 8.55 9.82
CA ASP A 71 1.45 8.08 8.50
C ASP A 71 0.27 7.47 7.73
N GLN A 72 -0.54 6.63 8.40
CA GLN A 72 -1.75 6.05 7.80
C GLN A 72 -2.76 7.13 7.41
N GLN A 73 -3.06 8.08 8.31
CA GLN A 73 -3.97 9.19 8.02
C GLN A 73 -3.45 10.06 6.88
N THR A 74 -2.12 10.25 6.79
CA THR A 74 -1.47 11.00 5.72
C THR A 74 -1.64 10.28 4.38
N TYR A 75 -1.51 8.95 4.36
CA TYR A 75 -1.74 8.15 3.16
C TYR A 75 -3.22 8.14 2.73
N HIS A 76 -4.16 7.98 3.67
CA HIS A 76 -5.59 8.04 3.37
C HIS A 76 -5.98 9.39 2.75
N ARG A 77 -5.41 10.50 3.25
CA ARG A 77 -5.59 11.82 2.64
C ARG A 77 -4.96 11.91 1.25
N ALA A 78 -3.79 11.31 1.05
CA ALA A 78 -3.14 11.30 -0.26
C ALA A 78 -4.00 10.58 -1.30
N LEU A 79 -4.57 9.43 -0.94
CA LEU A 79 -5.50 8.68 -1.80
C LEU A 79 -6.75 9.49 -2.15
N GLN A 80 -7.36 10.16 -1.16
CA GLN A 80 -8.50 11.06 -1.39
C GLN A 80 -8.14 12.22 -2.31
N PHE A 81 -6.94 12.78 -2.18
CA PHE A 81 -6.48 13.90 -3.01
C PHE A 81 -6.10 13.49 -4.43
N SER A 82 -5.61 12.26 -4.64
CA SER A 82 -5.26 11.75 -5.96
C SER A 82 -6.46 11.29 -6.78
N ALA A 83 -7.59 10.99 -6.12
CA ALA A 83 -8.78 10.49 -6.77
C ALA A 83 -9.61 11.60 -7.41
N SER A 84 -10.24 11.30 -8.55
CA SER A 84 -11.30 12.15 -9.08
C SER A 84 -12.57 12.01 -8.25
N ASP A 85 -13.46 13.00 -8.31
CA ASP A 85 -14.70 13.01 -7.54
C ASP A 85 -15.54 11.74 -7.82
N GLY A 86 -16.00 11.09 -6.76
CA GLY A 86 -16.76 9.83 -6.84
C GLY A 86 -15.97 8.56 -7.22
N GLN A 87 -14.67 8.64 -7.50
CA GLN A 87 -13.87 7.45 -7.89
C GLN A 87 -13.18 6.73 -6.71
N PHE A 88 -13.20 7.31 -5.51
CA PHE A 88 -12.53 6.72 -4.35
C PHE A 88 -13.29 6.96 -3.06
N GLU A 89 -13.50 5.88 -2.31
CA GLU A 89 -14.14 5.90 -1.00
C GLU A 89 -13.32 5.08 0.00
N ILE A 90 -13.24 5.57 1.25
CA ILE A 90 -12.65 4.82 2.37
C ILE A 90 -13.79 4.39 3.30
N VAL A 91 -13.95 3.09 3.47
CA VAL A 91 -14.91 2.51 4.41
C VAL A 91 -14.17 2.00 5.64
N LYS A 92 -14.43 2.61 6.79
CA LYS A 92 -13.71 2.30 8.03
C LYS A 92 -14.44 1.30 8.90
N GLY A 93 -13.78 0.19 9.21
CA GLY A 93 -14.05 -0.63 10.39
C GLY A 93 -13.37 -0.04 11.63
N TYR A 94 -13.16 -0.88 12.64
CA TYR A 94 -12.46 -0.49 13.86
C TYR A 94 -11.63 -1.63 14.44
N TYR A 95 -10.68 -1.28 15.29
CA TYR A 95 -9.93 -2.25 16.09
C TYR A 95 -10.53 -2.41 17.46
N SER A 96 -10.73 -3.67 17.84
CA SER A 96 -11.02 -4.05 19.21
C SER A 96 -9.73 -4.44 19.92
N VAL A 97 -9.46 -3.82 21.08
CA VAL A 97 -8.31 -4.15 21.92
C VAL A 97 -8.83 -4.61 23.26
N ASN A 98 -8.81 -5.93 23.49
CA ASN A 98 -9.34 -6.53 24.69
C ASN A 98 -8.29 -7.40 25.37
N GLN A 99 -8.28 -7.39 26.70
CA GLN A 99 -7.63 -8.43 27.46
C GLN A 99 -8.48 -9.69 27.38
N THR A 100 -7.87 -10.79 26.96
CA THR A 100 -8.54 -12.10 26.86
C THR A 100 -7.56 -13.20 27.24
N ARG A 101 -8.03 -14.44 27.29
CA ARG A 101 -7.17 -15.60 27.55
C ARG A 101 -7.04 -16.44 26.30
N ALA A 102 -5.84 -16.97 26.07
CA ALA A 102 -5.54 -17.86 24.95
C ALA A 102 -4.57 -18.96 25.38
N PHE A 103 -4.60 -20.09 24.68
CA PHE A 103 -3.66 -21.18 24.92
C PHE A 103 -2.28 -20.79 24.38
N LYS A 104 -1.26 -20.80 25.24
CA LYS A 104 0.14 -20.59 24.89
C LYS A 104 0.64 -21.80 24.10
N VAL A 105 1.28 -21.58 22.96
CA VAL A 105 1.90 -22.67 22.20
C VAL A 105 2.98 -23.33 23.05
N ASN A 106 2.95 -24.66 23.16
CA ASN A 106 3.99 -25.42 23.85
C ASN A 106 5.29 -25.37 23.03
N GLU A 107 6.30 -24.68 23.56
CA GLU A 107 7.60 -24.47 22.90
C GLU A 107 8.40 -25.77 22.72
N VAL A 108 8.22 -26.75 23.62
CA VAL A 108 8.92 -28.05 23.58
C VAL A 108 8.23 -29.01 22.60
N ASN A 109 6.90 -28.98 22.53
CA ASN A 109 6.12 -29.77 21.60
C ASN A 109 4.99 -28.93 20.95
N PRO A 110 5.26 -28.23 19.82
CA PRO A 110 4.29 -27.36 19.16
C PRO A 110 3.03 -28.06 18.65
N LYS A 111 3.03 -29.41 18.57
CA LYS A 111 1.85 -30.20 18.16
C LYS A 111 0.91 -30.53 19.33
N THR A 112 1.24 -30.12 20.55
CA THR A 112 0.37 -30.29 21.71
C THR A 112 -0.99 -29.65 21.44
N PRO A 113 -2.11 -30.37 21.60
CA PRO A 113 -3.44 -29.80 21.39
C PRO A 113 -3.68 -28.59 22.32
N PRO A 114 -4.37 -27.53 21.86
CA PRO A 114 -4.56 -26.31 22.65
C PRO A 114 -5.11 -26.56 24.07
N TYR A 115 -6.06 -27.49 24.23
CA TYR A 115 -6.67 -27.79 25.53
C TYR A 115 -5.70 -28.39 26.58
N GLN A 116 -4.51 -28.85 26.16
CA GLN A 116 -3.45 -29.35 27.04
C GLN A 116 -2.35 -28.32 27.29
N CYS A 117 -2.46 -27.14 26.69
CA CYS A 117 -1.49 -26.07 26.84
C CYS A 117 -1.87 -25.14 28.01
N GLU A 118 -0.86 -24.39 28.48
CA GLU A 118 -1.06 -23.32 29.46
C GLU A 118 -2.01 -22.24 28.92
N TYR A 119 -2.94 -21.75 29.74
CA TYR A 119 -3.91 -20.72 29.35
C TYR A 119 -3.55 -19.36 29.96
N VAL A 120 -3.05 -18.45 29.14
CA VAL A 120 -2.42 -17.18 29.58
C VAL A 120 -3.25 -15.96 29.19
N ASP A 121 -3.10 -14.87 29.95
CA ASP A 121 -3.68 -13.57 29.62
C ASP A 121 -2.90 -12.92 28.47
N ILE A 122 -3.63 -12.43 27.46
CA ILE A 122 -3.08 -11.75 26.29
C ILE A 122 -3.88 -10.48 25.99
N TRP A 123 -3.23 -9.53 25.32
CA TRP A 123 -3.92 -8.47 24.59
C TRP A 123 -4.28 -8.98 23.20
N LYS A 124 -5.58 -9.18 22.94
CA LYS A 124 -6.08 -9.50 21.60
C LYS A 124 -6.44 -8.21 20.87
N LEU A 125 -5.71 -7.96 19.79
CA LEU A 125 -5.97 -6.89 18.85
C LEU A 125 -6.64 -7.52 17.64
N GLU A 126 -7.87 -7.10 17.35
CA GLU A 126 -8.65 -7.69 16.28
C GLU A 126 -9.31 -6.57 15.46
N GLU A 127 -9.09 -6.61 14.16
CA GLU A 127 -9.85 -5.79 13.22
C GLU A 127 -11.28 -6.31 13.15
N LYS A 128 -12.25 -5.40 13.09
CA LYS A 128 -13.68 -5.70 13.04
C LYS A 128 -14.33 -4.99 11.87
N GLN A 129 -15.40 -5.59 11.37
CA GLN A 129 -16.30 -5.09 10.32
C GLN A 129 -15.77 -5.06 8.90
N THR A 130 -14.47 -5.19 8.65
CA THR A 130 -13.90 -5.12 7.28
C THR A 130 -14.55 -6.12 6.33
N ASP A 131 -14.61 -7.40 6.69
CA ASP A 131 -15.21 -8.44 5.83
C ASP A 131 -16.71 -8.23 5.63
N VAL A 132 -17.41 -7.82 6.69
CA VAL A 132 -18.85 -7.52 6.64
C VAL A 132 -19.12 -6.33 5.72
N ASN A 133 -18.32 -5.26 5.84
CA ASN A 133 -18.46 -4.07 5.02
C ASN A 133 -18.17 -4.39 3.55
N ILE A 134 -17.10 -5.14 3.24
CA ILE A 134 -16.81 -5.57 1.86
C ILE A 134 -17.98 -6.38 1.30
N ALA A 135 -18.50 -7.35 2.05
CA ALA A 135 -19.60 -8.20 1.62
C ALA A 135 -20.90 -7.41 1.37
N VAL A 136 -21.26 -6.50 2.29
CA VAL A 136 -22.49 -5.71 2.20
C VAL A 136 -22.40 -4.68 1.08
N GLU A 137 -21.31 -3.92 1.02
CA GLU A 137 -21.13 -2.88 -0.01
C GLU A 137 -21.09 -3.49 -1.41
N SER A 138 -20.36 -4.58 -1.61
CA SER A 138 -20.26 -5.23 -2.92
C SER A 138 -21.59 -5.81 -3.39
N LEU A 139 -22.36 -6.44 -2.50
CA LEU A 139 -23.71 -6.91 -2.85
C LEU A 139 -24.65 -5.74 -3.15
N PHE A 140 -24.63 -4.70 -2.32
CA PHE A 140 -25.47 -3.53 -2.51
C PHE A 140 -25.19 -2.85 -3.85
N ASP A 141 -23.92 -2.64 -4.18
CA ASP A 141 -23.47 -2.06 -5.44
C ASP A 141 -23.96 -2.87 -6.64
N VAL A 142 -23.74 -4.20 -6.65
CA VAL A 142 -24.17 -5.07 -7.75
C VAL A 142 -25.69 -5.11 -7.90
N MET A 143 -26.43 -5.01 -6.79
CA MET A 143 -27.89 -5.03 -6.82
C MET A 143 -28.48 -3.71 -7.31
N THR A 144 -27.85 -2.58 -6.98
CA THR A 144 -28.43 -1.24 -7.18
C THR A 144 -27.86 -0.47 -8.37
N ASP A 145 -26.62 -0.73 -8.77
CA ASP A 145 -25.99 -0.09 -9.93
C ASP A 145 -26.17 -0.97 -11.18
N GLU A 146 -27.20 -0.68 -11.98
CA GLU A 146 -27.48 -1.41 -13.22
C GLU A 146 -26.40 -1.24 -14.30
N SER A 147 -25.56 -0.19 -14.19
CA SER A 147 -24.50 0.08 -15.14
C SER A 147 -23.18 -0.61 -14.80
N LEU A 148 -23.09 -1.27 -13.64
CA LEU A 148 -21.89 -1.97 -13.21
C LEU A 148 -21.67 -3.21 -14.08
N GLU A 149 -20.48 -3.33 -14.68
CA GLU A 149 -20.14 -4.45 -15.57
C GLU A 149 -19.18 -5.44 -14.90
N GLN A 150 -18.38 -4.96 -13.94
CA GLN A 150 -17.37 -5.75 -13.26
C GLN A 150 -17.16 -5.32 -11.82
N VAL A 151 -16.93 -6.31 -10.96
CA VAL A 151 -16.43 -6.12 -9.59
C VAL A 151 -15.09 -6.82 -9.44
N VAL A 152 -14.16 -6.20 -8.71
CA VAL A 152 -12.84 -6.78 -8.44
C VAL A 152 -12.60 -6.81 -6.94
N PHE A 153 -12.34 -8.01 -6.40
CA PHE A 153 -12.00 -8.20 -4.99
C PHE A 153 -10.49 -8.34 -4.83
N VAL A 154 -9.90 -7.49 -4.00
CA VAL A 154 -8.46 -7.53 -3.71
C VAL A 154 -8.27 -8.05 -2.30
N THR A 155 -8.23 -9.38 -2.18
CA THR A 155 -8.22 -10.09 -0.91
C THR A 155 -7.80 -11.55 -1.10
N ASN A 156 -7.40 -12.21 -0.03
CA ASN A 156 -7.28 -13.67 0.06
C ASN A 156 -8.09 -14.22 1.24
N ASP A 157 -9.07 -13.46 1.75
CA ASP A 157 -9.91 -13.86 2.87
C ASP A 157 -11.09 -14.73 2.42
N THR A 158 -11.14 -15.96 2.94
CA THR A 158 -12.20 -16.91 2.62
C THR A 158 -13.56 -16.54 3.16
N ASP A 159 -13.63 -15.65 4.15
CA ASP A 159 -14.90 -15.26 4.76
C ASP A 159 -15.80 -14.51 3.77
N LEU A 160 -15.22 -13.98 2.68
CA LEU A 160 -15.94 -13.34 1.57
C LEU A 160 -16.54 -14.33 0.55
N ALA A 161 -16.24 -15.63 0.62
CA ALA A 161 -16.71 -16.61 -0.36
C ALA A 161 -18.25 -16.61 -0.51
N ARG A 162 -18.99 -16.43 0.59
CA ARG A 162 -20.45 -16.34 0.56
C ARG A 162 -20.96 -15.12 -0.20
N ALA A 163 -20.27 -13.97 -0.09
CA ALA A 163 -20.64 -12.77 -0.85
C ALA A 163 -20.42 -12.99 -2.34
N LEU A 164 -19.27 -13.55 -2.73
CA LEU A 164 -18.96 -13.88 -4.12
C LEU A 164 -19.94 -14.90 -4.72
N GLU A 165 -20.33 -15.94 -3.97
CA GLU A 165 -21.37 -16.90 -4.38
C GLU A 165 -22.70 -16.20 -4.71
N LYS A 166 -23.11 -15.24 -3.89
CA LYS A 166 -24.34 -14.48 -4.10
C LYS A 166 -24.24 -13.54 -5.29
N ILE A 167 -23.13 -12.83 -5.44
CA ILE A 167 -22.87 -11.95 -6.60
C ILE A 167 -22.88 -12.78 -7.90
N ARG A 168 -22.20 -13.93 -7.91
CA ARG A 168 -22.16 -14.83 -9.07
C ARG A 168 -23.54 -15.34 -9.43
N ALA A 169 -24.36 -15.69 -8.44
CA ALA A 169 -25.73 -16.17 -8.66
C ALA A 169 -26.65 -15.10 -9.27
N LEU A 170 -26.35 -13.81 -9.14
CA LEU A 170 -27.09 -12.74 -9.82
C LEU A 170 -26.82 -12.72 -11.33
N ASN A 171 -25.66 -13.23 -11.78
CA ASN A 171 -25.25 -13.28 -13.19
C ASN A 171 -25.35 -11.91 -13.90
N ARG A 172 -24.94 -10.84 -13.20
CA ARG A 172 -25.02 -9.44 -13.69
C ARG A 172 -23.68 -8.82 -14.03
N VAL A 173 -22.61 -9.23 -13.33
CA VAL A 173 -21.28 -8.63 -13.42
C VAL A 173 -20.22 -9.71 -13.57
N LYS A 174 -19.09 -9.35 -14.21
CA LYS A 174 -17.87 -10.15 -14.11
C LYS A 174 -17.23 -10.00 -12.72
N ILE A 175 -16.67 -11.08 -12.19
CA ILE A 175 -15.99 -11.11 -10.90
C ILE A 175 -14.50 -11.32 -11.13
N GLY A 176 -13.70 -10.30 -10.82
CA GLY A 176 -12.25 -10.39 -10.74
C GLY A 176 -11.77 -10.66 -9.32
N LEU A 177 -10.74 -11.50 -9.18
CA LEU A 177 -10.06 -11.74 -7.91
C LEU A 177 -8.58 -11.36 -8.04
N VAL A 178 -8.08 -10.56 -7.11
CA VAL A 178 -6.66 -10.19 -7.03
C VAL A 178 -6.14 -10.64 -5.68
N ILE A 179 -5.20 -11.58 -5.68
CA ILE A 179 -4.55 -12.06 -4.47
C ILE A 179 -3.40 -11.11 -4.13
N PRO A 180 -3.48 -10.34 -3.03
CA PRO A 180 -2.42 -9.43 -2.66
C PRO A 180 -1.25 -10.20 -2.04
N THR A 181 -0.30 -10.59 -2.89
CA THR A 181 0.98 -11.18 -2.49
C THR A 181 2.05 -10.81 -3.51
N THR A 182 3.29 -10.61 -3.08
CA THR A 182 4.40 -10.26 -3.98
C THR A 182 5.19 -11.46 -4.48
N ASP A 183 5.32 -12.49 -3.65
CA ASP A 183 6.16 -13.67 -3.84
C ASP A 183 5.38 -14.91 -4.30
N SER A 184 4.07 -14.79 -4.53
CA SER A 184 3.14 -15.90 -4.79
C SER A 184 3.17 -17.02 -3.73
N VAL A 185 3.76 -16.78 -2.55
CA VAL A 185 3.82 -17.77 -1.45
C VAL A 185 2.44 -17.95 -0.84
N ARG A 186 1.62 -16.89 -0.82
CA ARG A 186 0.19 -17.00 -0.55
C ARG A 186 -0.50 -17.56 -1.78
N MET A 187 -0.78 -18.85 -1.78
CA MET A 187 -1.59 -19.45 -2.83
C MET A 187 -3.01 -18.86 -2.81
N PRO A 188 -3.61 -18.62 -3.99
CA PRO A 188 -5.01 -18.24 -4.08
C PRO A 188 -5.87 -19.28 -3.35
N ASN A 189 -6.85 -18.81 -2.59
CA ASN A 189 -7.80 -19.75 -2.01
C ASN A 189 -8.66 -20.39 -3.11
N GLU A 190 -8.64 -21.72 -3.20
CA GLU A 190 -9.39 -22.49 -4.22
C GLU A 190 -10.88 -22.13 -4.26
N LYS A 191 -11.48 -21.82 -3.11
CA LYS A 191 -12.90 -21.45 -3.04
C LYS A 191 -13.18 -20.10 -3.69
N LEU A 192 -12.31 -19.11 -3.49
CA LEU A 192 -12.47 -17.79 -4.10
C LEU A 192 -12.16 -17.85 -5.60
N ASP A 193 -11.09 -18.57 -5.98
CA ASP A 193 -10.66 -18.75 -7.37
C ASP A 193 -11.80 -19.38 -8.21
N ALA A 194 -12.49 -20.39 -7.68
CA ALA A 194 -13.61 -21.04 -8.35
C ALA A 194 -14.87 -20.14 -8.53
N LEU A 195 -14.93 -18.99 -7.85
CA LEU A 195 -16.03 -18.04 -7.94
C LEU A 195 -15.73 -16.85 -8.85
N ALA A 196 -14.47 -16.66 -9.23
CA ALA A 196 -14.03 -15.55 -10.08
C ALA A 196 -14.02 -15.95 -11.56
N ASP A 197 -14.32 -15.00 -12.44
CA ASP A 197 -14.16 -15.16 -13.90
C ASP A 197 -12.68 -15.05 -14.32
N TRP A 198 -11.88 -14.33 -13.53
CA TRP A 198 -10.43 -14.26 -13.67
C TRP A 198 -9.77 -14.02 -12.32
N THR A 199 -8.55 -14.55 -12.16
CA THR A 199 -7.76 -14.39 -10.94
C THR A 199 -6.35 -13.93 -11.26
N ARG A 200 -5.96 -12.79 -10.66
CA ARG A 200 -4.59 -12.33 -10.60
C ARG A 200 -3.94 -12.91 -9.34
N ARG A 201 -2.91 -13.74 -9.52
CA ARG A 201 -2.29 -14.51 -8.44
C ARG A 201 -1.28 -13.73 -7.60
N ASN A 202 -0.76 -12.61 -8.11
CA ASN A 202 0.20 -11.77 -7.41
C ASN A 202 0.20 -10.32 -7.93
N ILE A 203 0.78 -9.42 -7.12
CA ILE A 203 1.12 -8.05 -7.48
C ILE A 203 2.64 -7.95 -7.38
N THR A 204 3.33 -7.68 -8.50
CA THR A 204 4.79 -7.70 -8.54
C THR A 204 5.41 -6.47 -7.87
N LEU A 205 6.67 -6.58 -7.44
CA LEU A 205 7.41 -5.44 -6.88
C LEU A 205 7.58 -4.31 -7.90
N ASP A 206 7.76 -4.63 -9.18
CA ASP A 206 7.89 -3.64 -10.25
C ASP A 206 6.59 -2.86 -10.46
N GLU A 207 5.43 -3.52 -10.39
CA GLU A 207 4.11 -2.85 -10.46
C GLU A 207 3.89 -1.94 -9.25
N LEU A 208 4.26 -2.38 -8.04
CA LEU A 208 4.20 -1.54 -6.84
C LEU A 208 5.12 -0.32 -6.97
N LYS A 209 6.35 -0.51 -7.45
CA LYS A 209 7.34 0.55 -7.68
C LYS A 209 6.87 1.55 -8.73
N ALA A 210 6.27 1.07 -9.83
CA ALA A 210 5.74 1.90 -10.90
C ALA A 210 4.47 2.68 -10.50
N SER A 211 3.76 2.21 -9.47
CA SER A 211 2.49 2.78 -9.00
C SER A 211 2.65 3.58 -7.71
N GLN A 212 3.72 4.35 -7.55
CA GLN A 212 3.88 5.22 -6.37
C GLN A 212 3.26 6.60 -6.62
N LEU A 213 2.57 7.13 -5.60
CA LEU A 213 2.10 8.51 -5.60
C LEU A 213 3.30 9.47 -5.64
N PRO A 214 3.14 10.69 -6.19
CA PRO A 214 4.12 11.76 -6.01
C PRO A 214 4.43 11.99 -4.53
N ARG A 215 5.66 12.42 -4.20
CA ARG A 215 6.08 12.67 -2.80
C ARG A 215 5.11 13.58 -2.05
N SER A 216 4.57 14.59 -2.73
CA SER A 216 3.60 15.54 -2.17
C SER A 216 2.34 15.53 -3.03
N VAL A 217 1.21 15.15 -2.45
CA VAL A 217 -0.10 15.12 -3.10
C VAL A 217 -0.93 16.30 -2.59
N GLY A 218 -1.33 17.19 -3.50
CA GLY A 218 -2.15 18.37 -3.21
C GLY A 218 -3.64 18.08 -3.36
N GLY A 219 -4.48 18.77 -2.59
CA GLY A 219 -5.95 18.59 -2.63
C GLY A 219 -6.72 19.30 -1.50
N GLY A 220 -6.00 19.84 -0.50
CA GLY A 220 -6.59 20.68 0.55
C GLY A 220 -5.61 21.73 1.07
N ARG A 221 -5.90 22.31 2.25
CA ARG A 221 -5.09 23.38 2.86
C ARG A 221 -3.62 23.00 3.12
N LYS A 222 -3.37 21.71 3.41
CA LYS A 222 -2.02 21.15 3.56
C LYS A 222 -1.88 19.92 2.66
N PRO A 223 -0.80 19.79 1.87
CA PRO A 223 -0.56 18.61 1.07
C PRO A 223 -0.30 17.39 1.98
N ALA A 224 -0.61 16.20 1.46
CA ALA A 224 -0.19 14.94 2.06
C ALA A 224 1.21 14.61 1.54
N VAL A 225 2.15 14.32 2.43
CA VAL A 225 3.57 14.14 2.09
C VAL A 225 4.02 12.74 2.49
N LYS A 226 4.69 12.02 1.58
CA LYS A 226 5.26 10.69 1.82
C LYS A 226 6.13 10.71 3.09
N PRO A 227 5.83 9.89 4.11
CA PRO A 227 6.66 9.78 5.30
C PRO A 227 8.08 9.33 4.96
N THR A 228 9.08 9.90 5.64
CA THR A 228 10.50 9.52 5.41
C THR A 228 10.74 8.05 5.78
N THR A 229 10.05 7.55 6.80
CA THR A 229 10.08 6.15 7.26
C THR A 229 9.50 5.16 6.24
N TRP A 230 8.88 5.64 5.16
CA TRP A 230 8.32 4.80 4.09
C TRP A 230 9.26 4.64 2.90
N TYR A 231 10.42 5.30 2.89
CA TYR A 231 11.50 4.97 1.95
C TYR A 231 12.26 3.73 2.43
N GLY A 232 13.02 3.11 1.52
CA GLY A 232 13.84 1.94 1.85
C GLY A 232 15.01 2.26 2.77
N ALA A 233 15.61 3.44 2.60
CA ALA A 233 16.80 3.87 3.32
C ALA A 233 16.59 5.16 4.17
N PRO A 234 15.68 5.18 5.15
CA PRO A 234 15.33 6.40 5.88
C PRO A 234 16.52 7.01 6.65
N GLN A 235 17.44 6.19 7.15
CA GLN A 235 18.64 6.67 7.85
C GLN A 235 19.63 7.36 6.90
N ILE A 236 19.75 6.87 5.66
CA ILE A 236 20.60 7.49 4.64
C ILE A 236 20.02 8.83 4.20
N ILE A 237 18.69 8.96 4.14
CA ILE A 237 18.01 10.24 3.86
C ILE A 237 18.39 11.31 4.89
N GLU A 238 18.43 10.97 6.18
CA GLU A 238 18.85 11.92 7.21
C GLU A 238 20.32 12.32 7.05
N GLN A 239 21.22 11.38 6.70
CA GLN A 239 22.62 11.71 6.39
C GLN A 239 22.76 12.62 5.17
N ILE A 240 21.94 12.40 4.13
CA ILE A 240 21.88 13.30 2.96
C ILE A 240 21.49 14.70 3.42
N PHE A 241 20.54 14.82 4.33
CA PHE A 241 20.05 16.10 4.81
C PHE A 241 21.09 16.81 5.67
N GLU A 242 21.81 16.10 6.53
CA GLU A 242 22.96 16.64 7.26
C GLU A 242 24.02 17.24 6.32
N CYS A 243 24.25 16.61 5.15
CA CYS A 243 25.17 17.12 4.14
C CYS A 243 24.64 18.37 3.42
N LEU A 244 23.35 18.39 3.08
CA LEU A 244 22.74 19.44 2.24
C LEU A 244 22.27 20.67 3.03
N LEU A 245 21.83 20.51 4.28
CA LEU A 245 21.28 21.60 5.08
C LEU A 245 22.23 22.81 5.24
N PRO A 246 23.56 22.65 5.43
CA PRO A 246 24.48 23.77 5.52
C PRO A 246 24.55 24.65 4.26
N VAL A 247 24.18 24.11 3.08
CA VAL A 247 24.27 24.83 1.80
C VAL A 247 22.88 25.19 1.23
N LEU A 248 21.83 24.43 1.59
CA LEU A 248 20.46 24.65 1.13
C LEU A 248 19.56 25.32 2.18
N ASN A 249 20.02 25.52 3.41
CA ASN A 249 19.38 26.24 4.52
C ASN A 249 18.08 25.66 5.10
N ASN A 250 17.34 24.78 4.39
CA ASN A 250 16.16 24.12 4.94
C ASN A 250 15.82 22.77 4.26
N ARG A 251 15.01 21.96 4.94
CA ARG A 251 14.60 20.61 4.48
C ARG A 251 13.78 20.65 3.18
N THR A 252 12.99 21.70 2.93
CA THR A 252 12.21 21.84 1.69
C THR A 252 13.13 21.91 0.47
N LYS A 253 14.22 22.68 0.56
CA LYS A 253 15.23 22.75 -0.51
C LYS A 253 16.03 21.45 -0.65
N CYS A 254 16.27 20.72 0.44
CA CYS A 254 16.89 19.39 0.38
C CYS A 254 16.01 18.39 -0.36
N TRP A 255 14.70 18.36 -0.07
CA TRP A 255 13.74 17.56 -0.84
C TRP A 255 13.71 17.97 -2.31
N ARG A 256 13.69 19.28 -2.60
CA ARG A 256 13.73 19.77 -3.99
C ARG A 256 15.00 19.32 -4.72
N TRP A 257 16.15 19.27 -4.03
CA TRP A 257 17.38 18.73 -4.60
C TRP A 257 17.23 17.26 -4.98
N LEU A 258 16.59 16.45 -4.13
CA LEU A 258 16.31 15.04 -4.42
C LEU A 258 15.33 14.85 -5.61
N GLU A 259 14.43 15.81 -5.82
CA GLU A 259 13.46 15.82 -6.92
C GLU A 259 14.03 16.39 -8.24
N THR A 260 15.31 16.83 -8.24
CA THR A 260 15.99 17.39 -9.42
C THR A 260 17.21 16.57 -9.79
N SER A 261 17.56 16.52 -11.07
CA SER A 261 18.81 15.90 -11.51
C SER A 261 20.01 16.74 -11.03
N PRO A 262 20.88 16.21 -10.15
CA PRO A 262 22.11 16.90 -9.79
C PRO A 262 23.07 16.92 -10.99
N PRO A 263 24.07 17.83 -11.00
CA PRO A 263 25.11 17.81 -12.02
C PRO A 263 25.87 16.47 -11.98
N ALA A 264 26.34 16.03 -13.15
CA ALA A 264 27.27 14.92 -13.23
C ALA A 264 28.62 15.30 -12.61
N PHE A 265 29.28 14.33 -11.98
CA PHE A 265 30.61 14.48 -11.43
C PHE A 265 31.51 13.43 -12.05
N ASP A 266 32.64 13.83 -12.62
CA ASP A 266 33.56 12.91 -13.31
C ASP A 266 34.11 11.80 -12.38
N ASP A 267 34.12 12.06 -11.07
CA ASP A 267 34.60 11.13 -10.04
C ASP A 267 33.51 10.20 -9.47
N LEU A 268 32.26 10.29 -9.93
CA LEU A 268 31.15 9.46 -9.44
C LEU A 268 30.40 8.73 -10.58
N PRO A 269 29.90 7.50 -10.33
CA PRO A 269 29.02 6.81 -11.28
C PRO A 269 27.73 7.58 -11.55
N GLU A 270 27.24 7.54 -12.79
CA GLU A 270 26.00 8.21 -13.17
C GLU A 270 24.78 7.63 -12.43
N LEU A 271 23.87 8.51 -11.99
CA LEU A 271 22.60 8.11 -11.38
C LEU A 271 21.63 7.60 -12.46
N SER A 272 21.04 6.42 -12.24
CA SER A 272 20.07 5.83 -13.18
C SER A 272 18.70 6.53 -13.21
N GLY A 273 18.53 7.62 -12.44
CA GLY A 273 17.27 8.35 -12.31
C GLY A 273 17.41 9.54 -11.37
N LEU A 274 16.28 10.16 -11.02
CA LEU A 274 16.27 11.22 -10.02
C LEU A 274 16.72 10.66 -8.67
N PRO A 275 17.47 11.42 -7.86
CA PRO A 275 17.92 10.94 -6.55
C PRO A 275 16.80 10.37 -5.68
N ILE A 276 15.61 11.00 -5.71
CA ILE A 276 14.45 10.54 -4.92
C ILE A 276 13.98 9.13 -5.27
N THR A 277 14.15 8.66 -6.52
CA THR A 277 13.73 7.32 -6.94
C THR A 277 14.77 6.25 -6.60
N LEU A 278 15.91 6.64 -6.04
CA LEU A 278 17.04 5.81 -5.66
C LEU A 278 17.16 5.64 -4.13
N LEU A 279 16.14 6.06 -3.37
CA LEU A 279 16.14 6.01 -1.90
C LEU A 279 15.44 4.76 -1.33
N ASP A 280 14.99 3.86 -2.20
CA ASP A 280 14.27 2.65 -1.83
C ASP A 280 15.17 1.41 -1.66
N ASP A 281 16.47 1.55 -1.97
CA ASP A 281 17.52 0.55 -1.78
C ASP A 281 18.78 1.21 -1.18
N ASP A 282 19.43 0.55 -0.23
CA ASP A 282 20.57 1.12 0.51
C ASP A 282 21.75 1.41 -0.42
N ALA A 283 22.05 0.53 -1.38
CA ALA A 283 23.19 0.72 -2.27
C ALA A 283 22.98 1.91 -3.22
N THR A 284 21.77 2.08 -3.76
CA THR A 284 21.46 3.25 -4.57
C THR A 284 21.36 4.53 -3.74
N ALA A 285 20.89 4.44 -2.49
CA ALA A 285 20.79 5.58 -1.58
C ALA A 285 22.18 6.07 -1.14
N ASP A 286 23.13 5.17 -0.90
CA ASP A 286 24.53 5.50 -0.61
C ASP A 286 25.18 6.27 -1.76
N LEU A 287 24.88 5.91 -3.00
CA LEU A 287 25.34 6.67 -4.16
C LEU A 287 24.75 8.10 -4.17
N VAL A 288 23.47 8.25 -3.84
CA VAL A 288 22.86 9.59 -3.67
C VAL A 288 23.52 10.38 -2.54
N LEU A 289 23.91 9.73 -1.45
CA LEU A 289 24.64 10.36 -0.35
C LEU A 289 26.03 10.86 -0.80
N LEU A 290 26.75 10.11 -1.65
CA LEU A 290 28.00 10.57 -2.23
C LEU A 290 27.81 11.82 -3.10
N TYR A 291 26.76 11.85 -3.93
CA TYR A 291 26.39 13.02 -4.71
C TYR A 291 26.07 14.23 -3.83
N ALA A 292 25.34 14.03 -2.73
CA ALA A 292 24.98 15.09 -1.79
C ALA A 292 26.22 15.68 -1.07
N LYS A 293 27.16 14.83 -0.65
CA LYS A 293 28.45 15.25 -0.08
C LYS A 293 29.24 16.09 -1.08
N ARG A 294 29.39 15.59 -2.31
CA ARG A 294 30.13 16.28 -3.39
C ARG A 294 29.53 17.65 -3.73
N PHE A 295 28.21 17.72 -3.85
CA PHE A 295 27.47 18.96 -4.08
C PHE A 295 27.68 19.97 -2.94
N SER A 296 27.65 19.51 -1.69
CA SER A 296 27.88 20.35 -0.51
C SER A 296 29.29 20.94 -0.50
N ASP A 297 30.31 20.15 -0.81
CA ASP A 297 31.71 20.59 -0.84
C ASP A 297 31.97 21.67 -1.89
N ILE A 298 31.44 21.48 -3.12
CA ILE A 298 31.56 22.47 -4.20
C ILE A 298 30.81 23.76 -3.85
N SER A 299 29.63 23.65 -3.26
CA SER A 299 28.81 24.82 -2.90
C SER A 299 29.45 25.62 -1.76
N LYS A 300 30.08 24.97 -0.79
CA LYS A 300 30.84 25.64 0.27
C LYS A 300 32.04 26.41 -0.29
N LYS A 301 32.79 25.82 -1.23
CA LYS A 301 33.94 26.48 -1.88
C LYS A 301 33.56 27.70 -2.73
N LYS A 302 32.35 27.73 -3.30
CA LYS A 302 31.83 28.89 -4.06
C LYS A 302 31.36 30.05 -3.17
N ASN A 303 31.07 29.77 -1.89
CA ASN A 303 30.58 30.75 -0.92
C ASN A 303 31.69 31.26 0.01
N GLN A 304 32.93 30.78 -0.16
CA GLN A 304 34.16 31.32 0.46
C GLN A 304 34.84 32.28 -0.51
#